data_AF-A0A928SE41-F1
#
_entry.id   AF-A0A928SE41-F1
#
_cell.length_a   1.000
_cell.length_b   1.000
_cell.length_c   1.000
_cell.angle_alpha   90.00
_cell.angle_beta   90.00
_cell.angle_gamma   90.00
#
_symmetry.space_group_name_H-M   'P 1'
#
loop_
_entity.id
_entity.type
_entity.pdbx_description
1 polymer ?
#
loop_
_entity_poly.entity_id
_entity_poly.type
_entity_poly.pdbx_seq_one_letter_code
_entity_poly.pdbx_strand_id
1 'polypeptide(L)'
;MKPFRPTLDSQPQLTPFNPTYFHHTGQETDMPHLRLVHRFCFLTLLLITLLFAAPTLAAPQVIYDESLATGWANWSWASVNLGATTPVHAGTKSIAVTYTGGWQAFYLHHSGQSTLGFTKLRFFAHGGSSGGQQFSIHAERVGDNGGHGPAVQVAALAANTWTEIQIPLANLGATNTDITGLV
;
A
#
# COMPACT_ATOMS: atom_id res chain seq x y z
N MET A 1 1.76 55.33 21.65
CA MET A 1 2.97 54.79 20.97
C MET A 1 2.61 54.50 19.52
N LYS A 2 3.53 54.85 18.60
CA LYS A 2 3.30 55.23 17.18
C LYS A 2 2.77 54.11 16.25
N PRO A 3 1.93 54.46 15.25
CA PRO A 3 1.72 53.65 14.05
C PRO A 3 2.85 53.88 13.01
N PHE A 4 3.30 52.80 12.36
CA PHE A 4 4.33 52.81 11.31
C PHE A 4 3.66 52.80 9.93
N ARG A 5 3.94 53.82 9.11
CA ARG A 5 3.60 53.89 7.67
C ARG A 5 4.86 54.25 6.89
N PRO A 6 5.28 53.47 5.90
CA PRO A 6 6.21 53.93 4.88
C PRO A 6 5.46 54.29 3.58
N THR A 7 5.74 55.47 3.04
CA THR A 7 5.37 55.88 1.67
C THR A 7 6.65 56.30 0.91
N LEU A 8 6.64 56.03 -0.40
CA LEU A 8 7.71 56.12 -1.40
C LEU A 8 8.36 57.50 -1.56
N ASP A 9 9.58 57.53 -2.13
CA ASP A 9 9.84 58.42 -3.27
C ASP A 9 11.02 58.03 -4.17
N SER A 10 11.18 58.75 -5.28
CA SER A 10 11.58 58.26 -6.62
C SER A 10 12.83 58.93 -7.24
N GLN A 11 13.46 58.23 -8.22
CA GLN A 11 14.20 58.74 -9.44
C GLN A 11 15.60 59.40 -9.25
N PRO A 12 16.52 59.44 -10.27
CA PRO A 12 16.25 59.45 -11.72
C PRO A 12 17.09 58.52 -12.63
N GLN A 13 16.45 58.16 -13.75
CA GLN A 13 17.04 57.65 -14.99
C GLN A 13 17.91 58.71 -15.68
N LEU A 14 19.10 58.33 -16.12
CA LEU A 14 19.95 59.11 -17.03
C LEU A 14 19.97 58.44 -18.42
N THR A 15 19.93 59.30 -19.42
CA THR A 15 19.64 59.14 -20.85
C THR A 15 20.55 58.18 -21.65
N PRO A 16 20.09 57.65 -22.81
CA PRO A 16 20.94 56.87 -23.71
C PRO A 16 21.88 57.75 -24.55
N PHE A 17 23.18 57.44 -24.53
CA PHE A 17 24.16 57.93 -25.51
C PHE A 17 24.33 56.89 -26.62
N ASN A 18 24.13 57.33 -27.86
CA ASN A 18 24.45 56.63 -29.10
C ASN A 18 25.71 57.28 -29.69
N PRO A 19 26.71 56.49 -30.12
CA PRO A 19 27.18 56.65 -31.50
C PRO A 19 27.54 55.32 -32.18
N THR A 20 26.74 54.94 -33.18
CA THR A 20 27.10 54.60 -34.56
C THR A 20 28.53 54.10 -34.87
N TYR A 21 28.59 52.84 -35.35
CA TYR A 21 29.52 52.20 -36.30
C TYR A 21 30.97 51.87 -35.90
N PHE A 22 31.29 50.56 -35.86
CA PHE A 22 32.38 49.98 -36.66
C PHE A 22 32.08 48.51 -37.02
N HIS A 23 32.26 48.21 -38.29
CA HIS A 23 32.13 46.90 -38.93
C HIS A 23 33.27 45.98 -38.46
N HIS A 24 32.97 44.82 -37.89
CA HIS A 24 33.88 43.68 -37.95
C HIS A 24 33.10 42.38 -38.12
N THR A 25 33.32 41.79 -39.29
CA THR A 25 32.75 40.53 -39.77
C THR A 25 33.32 39.38 -38.94
N GLY A 26 32.66 39.05 -37.84
CA GLY A 26 32.82 37.76 -37.16
C GLY A 26 31.68 36.85 -37.62
N GLN A 27 31.96 35.90 -38.50
CA GLN A 27 31.05 34.82 -38.86
C GLN A 27 30.82 33.97 -37.59
N GLU A 28 29.79 34.31 -36.82
CA GLU A 28 29.23 33.40 -35.83
C GLU A 28 28.55 32.30 -36.61
N THR A 29 29.19 31.13 -36.68
CA THR A 29 28.56 29.89 -37.10
C THR A 29 27.39 29.62 -36.18
N ASP A 30 26.22 30.16 -36.55
CA ASP A 30 24.92 29.72 -36.06
C ASP A 30 24.81 28.24 -36.44
N MET A 31 25.03 27.38 -35.46
CA MET A 31 24.83 25.93 -35.57
C MET A 31 23.44 25.61 -35.01
N PRO A 32 22.36 25.68 -35.81
CA PRO A 32 21.00 25.34 -35.37
C PRO A 32 20.84 23.85 -35.01
N HIS A 33 21.84 23.01 -35.30
CA HIS A 33 21.83 21.58 -34.99
C HIS A 33 21.95 21.28 -33.49
N LEU A 34 22.63 22.12 -32.70
CA LEU A 34 22.94 21.76 -31.31
C LEU A 34 21.76 21.94 -30.34
N ARG A 35 20.75 22.76 -30.69
CA ARG A 35 19.56 22.99 -29.84
C ARG A 35 18.45 21.95 -30.04
N LEU A 36 18.45 21.22 -31.16
CA LEU A 36 17.44 20.21 -31.47
C LEU A 36 17.78 18.83 -30.86
N VAL A 37 19.07 18.46 -30.82
CA VAL A 37 19.53 17.18 -30.25
C VAL A 37 19.32 17.13 -28.73
N HIS A 38 19.51 18.26 -28.03
CA HIS A 38 19.22 18.34 -26.59
C HIS A 38 17.74 18.14 -26.26
N ARG A 39 16.83 18.64 -27.12
CA ARG A 39 15.38 18.50 -26.92
C ARG A 39 14.89 17.08 -27.21
N PHE A 40 15.48 16.40 -28.20
CA PHE A 40 15.18 14.99 -28.47
C PHE A 40 15.74 14.05 -27.40
N CYS A 41 16.99 14.24 -26.96
CA CYS A 41 17.60 13.43 -25.89
C CYS A 41 16.84 13.56 -24.55
N PHE A 42 16.38 14.76 -24.18
CA PHE A 42 15.60 14.96 -22.95
C PHE A 42 14.20 14.32 -23.03
N LEU A 43 13.55 14.36 -24.21
CA LEU A 43 12.23 13.76 -24.40
C LEU A 43 12.28 12.22 -24.42
N THR A 44 13.35 11.64 -25.01
CA THR A 44 13.58 10.19 -24.96
C THR A 44 13.99 9.71 -23.57
N LEU A 45 14.76 10.50 -22.80
CA LEU A 45 15.11 10.15 -21.41
C LEU A 45 13.88 10.15 -20.49
N LEU A 46 12.96 11.12 -20.66
CA LEU A 46 11.70 11.20 -19.91
C LEU A 46 10.73 10.05 -20.27
N LEU A 47 10.67 9.66 -21.56
CA LEU A 47 9.84 8.55 -22.03
C LEU A 47 10.37 7.20 -21.54
N ILE A 48 11.69 7.02 -21.43
CA ILE A 48 12.31 5.81 -20.87
C ILE A 48 12.07 5.72 -19.36
N THR A 49 12.10 6.82 -18.60
CA THR A 49 11.76 6.78 -17.16
C THR A 49 10.30 6.42 -16.87
N LEU A 50 9.35 6.74 -17.76
CA LEU A 50 7.94 6.34 -17.60
C LEU A 50 7.71 4.85 -17.90
N LEU A 51 8.54 4.21 -18.74
CA LEU A 51 8.41 2.78 -19.05
C LEU A 51 8.93 1.84 -17.94
N PHE A 52 9.70 2.35 -16.98
CA PHE A 52 10.29 1.55 -15.89
C PHE A 52 9.67 1.77 -14.50
N ALA A 53 8.57 2.53 -14.40
CA ALA A 53 7.81 2.63 -13.15
C ALA A 53 6.96 1.36 -12.92
N ALA A 54 7.62 0.23 -12.61
CA ALA A 54 6.93 -0.95 -12.13
C ALA A 54 6.32 -0.66 -10.75
N PRO A 55 5.09 -1.12 -10.44
CA PRO A 55 4.54 -0.97 -9.11
C PRO A 55 5.43 -1.72 -8.10
N THR A 56 6.02 -0.99 -7.16
CA THR A 56 6.76 -1.61 -6.05
C THR A 56 5.77 -2.30 -5.14
N LEU A 57 5.80 -3.63 -5.11
CA LEU A 57 5.07 -4.42 -4.11
C LEU A 57 5.67 -4.15 -2.73
N ALA A 58 4.80 -4.00 -1.73
CA ALA A 58 5.22 -3.91 -0.35
C ALA A 58 5.88 -5.23 0.10
N ALA A 59 6.89 -5.13 0.96
CA ALA A 59 7.42 -6.30 1.64
C ALA A 59 6.32 -6.97 2.47
N PRO A 60 6.30 -8.32 2.61
CA PRO A 60 5.25 -9.00 3.36
C PRO A 60 5.10 -8.43 4.76
N GLN A 61 3.86 -8.10 5.14
CA GLN A 61 3.56 -7.69 6.49
C GLN A 61 3.04 -8.88 7.31
N VAL A 62 3.64 -9.06 8.48
CA VAL A 62 3.24 -10.10 9.42
C VAL A 62 2.00 -9.65 10.19
N ILE A 63 1.01 -10.54 10.29
CA ILE A 63 -0.18 -10.38 11.13
C ILE A 63 -0.05 -11.26 12.38
N TYR A 64 0.45 -12.49 12.20
CA TYR A 64 0.73 -13.43 13.27
C TYR A 64 2.00 -14.22 12.94
N ASP A 65 2.90 -14.30 13.91
CA ASP A 65 4.08 -15.17 13.92
C ASP A 65 4.42 -15.47 15.39
N GLU A 66 4.02 -16.66 15.85
CA GLU A 66 4.06 -17.12 17.26
C GLU A 66 3.21 -16.28 18.26
N SER A 67 2.86 -15.05 17.87
CA SER A 67 2.06 -14.06 18.56
C SER A 67 1.50 -13.06 17.53
N LEU A 68 0.46 -12.31 17.91
CA LEU A 68 -0.06 -11.24 17.05
C LEU A 68 0.99 -10.13 16.89
N ALA A 69 1.19 -9.68 15.66
CA ALA A 69 2.05 -8.54 15.36
C ALA A 69 1.51 -7.26 15.99
N THR A 70 2.39 -6.29 16.24
CA THR A 70 2.01 -5.00 16.83
C THR A 70 0.84 -4.35 16.07
N GLY A 71 -0.17 -3.90 16.82
CA GLY A 71 -1.38 -3.27 16.28
C GLY A 71 -2.53 -4.24 16.03
N TRP A 72 -2.26 -5.55 15.90
CA TRP A 72 -3.30 -6.56 15.77
C TRP A 72 -3.81 -7.06 17.13
N ALA A 73 -5.11 -7.24 17.25
CA ALA A 73 -5.78 -7.72 18.45
C ALA A 73 -6.81 -8.80 18.12
N ASN A 74 -7.03 -9.73 19.04
CA ASN A 74 -8.08 -10.73 18.91
C ASN A 74 -9.42 -10.18 19.40
N TRP A 75 -10.37 -9.97 18.49
CA TRP A 75 -11.73 -9.50 18.74
C TRP A 75 -12.78 -10.57 18.41
N SER A 76 -12.35 -11.84 18.39
CA SER A 76 -13.18 -12.97 17.99
C SER A 76 -14.42 -13.16 18.85
N TRP A 77 -15.49 -13.61 18.21
CA TRP A 77 -16.68 -14.15 18.86
C TRP A 77 -16.62 -15.67 19.04
N ALA A 78 -15.64 -16.33 18.39
CA ALA A 78 -15.28 -17.73 18.61
C ALA A 78 -14.33 -17.90 19.81
N SER A 79 -14.20 -19.14 20.31
CA SER A 79 -13.13 -19.47 21.25
C SER A 79 -11.81 -19.59 20.49
N VAL A 80 -10.78 -18.84 20.92
CA VAL A 80 -9.49 -18.75 20.24
C VAL A 80 -8.35 -18.99 21.21
N ASN A 81 -7.45 -19.90 20.85
CA ASN A 81 -6.16 -20.07 21.47
C ASN A 81 -5.06 -19.57 20.51
N LEU A 82 -4.45 -18.43 20.83
CA LEU A 82 -3.38 -17.81 20.03
C LEU A 82 -2.00 -18.45 20.24
N GLY A 83 -1.88 -19.46 21.10
CA GLY A 83 -0.61 -20.12 21.43
C GLY A 83 -0.74 -21.64 21.40
N ALA A 84 -1.52 -22.19 20.48
CA ALA A 84 -1.67 -23.62 20.34
C ALA A 84 -0.34 -24.24 19.86
N THR A 85 0.10 -25.32 20.51
CA THR A 85 1.38 -25.99 20.20
C THR A 85 1.21 -27.26 19.36
N THR A 86 -0.03 -27.62 19.02
CA THR A 86 -0.34 -28.73 18.11
C THR A 86 -1.72 -28.53 17.47
N PRO A 87 -1.86 -28.70 16.15
CA PRO A 87 -0.78 -28.78 15.15
C PRO A 87 -0.11 -27.41 14.93
N VAL A 88 1.11 -27.40 14.40
CA VAL A 88 1.86 -26.17 14.04
C VAL A 88 2.35 -26.28 12.61
N HIS A 89 2.25 -25.18 11.84
CA HIS A 89 2.74 -25.14 10.46
C HIS A 89 4.22 -24.78 10.37
N ALA A 90 4.62 -23.76 11.14
CA ALA A 90 5.99 -23.26 11.24
C ALA A 90 6.20 -22.74 12.66
N GLY A 91 7.44 -22.76 13.14
CA GLY A 91 7.75 -22.33 14.51
C GLY A 91 7.26 -23.32 15.57
N THR A 92 6.70 -22.80 16.66
CA THR A 92 6.21 -23.59 17.82
C THR A 92 4.75 -23.36 18.14
N LYS A 93 4.09 -22.39 17.48
CA LYS A 93 2.71 -22.01 17.77
C LYS A 93 1.87 -21.81 16.52
N SER A 94 0.58 -22.04 16.70
CA SER A 94 -0.48 -21.70 15.75
C SER A 94 -1.67 -21.07 16.48
N ILE A 95 -2.61 -20.56 15.71
CA ILE A 95 -3.91 -20.16 16.21
C ILE A 95 -4.86 -21.35 16.08
N ALA A 96 -5.45 -21.78 17.19
CA ALA A 96 -6.56 -22.73 17.18
C ALA A 96 -7.88 -22.00 17.42
N VAL A 97 -8.86 -22.27 16.58
CA VAL A 97 -10.20 -21.68 16.66
C VAL A 97 -11.21 -22.80 16.84
N THR A 98 -12.08 -22.65 17.84
CA THR A 98 -13.17 -23.61 18.12
C THR A 98 -14.51 -22.90 17.97
N TYR A 99 -15.30 -23.36 17.01
CA TYR A 99 -16.68 -22.93 16.80
C TYR A 99 -17.62 -23.88 17.54
N THR A 100 -18.30 -23.38 18.57
CA THR A 100 -19.21 -24.12 19.46
C THR A 100 -20.68 -23.72 19.29
N GLY A 101 -20.98 -22.69 18.49
CA GLY A 101 -22.34 -22.18 18.28
C GLY A 101 -22.52 -21.45 16.94
N GLY A 102 -23.75 -21.06 16.65
CA GLY A 102 -24.05 -20.21 15.49
C GLY A 102 -23.55 -18.78 15.69
N TRP A 103 -23.26 -18.07 14.59
CA TRP A 103 -22.83 -16.66 14.59
C TRP A 103 -21.49 -16.38 15.27
N GLN A 104 -20.56 -17.33 15.21
CA GLN A 104 -19.19 -17.12 15.68
C GLN A 104 -18.25 -16.80 14.51
N ALA A 105 -17.25 -15.97 14.79
CA ALA A 105 -16.20 -15.65 13.84
C ALA A 105 -14.84 -15.56 14.55
N PHE A 106 -13.80 -15.90 13.81
CA PHE A 106 -12.44 -15.55 14.18
C PHE A 106 -12.17 -14.15 13.65
N TYR A 107 -11.88 -13.20 14.52
CA TYR A 107 -11.72 -11.81 14.17
C TYR A 107 -10.38 -11.29 14.69
N LEU A 108 -9.51 -10.89 13.77
CA LEU A 108 -8.34 -10.07 14.04
C LEU A 108 -8.61 -8.60 13.68
N HIS A 109 -8.55 -7.72 14.68
CA HIS A 109 -8.77 -6.29 14.55
C HIS A 109 -7.45 -5.52 14.47
N HIS A 110 -7.46 -4.41 13.72
CA HIS A 110 -6.43 -3.38 13.69
C HIS A 110 -7.09 -1.98 13.63
N SER A 111 -6.42 -0.91 14.07
CA SER A 111 -7.01 0.45 14.04
C SER A 111 -7.04 1.13 12.66
N GLY A 112 -6.70 0.43 11.57
CA GLY A 112 -6.45 1.03 10.25
C GLY A 112 -5.12 0.58 9.64
N GLN A 113 -5.05 -0.70 9.30
CA GLN A 113 -3.90 -1.27 8.58
C GLN A 113 -3.97 -0.88 7.12
N SER A 114 -2.95 -0.20 6.60
CA SER A 114 -2.92 0.14 5.17
C SER A 114 -2.62 -1.07 4.30
N THR A 115 -3.41 -1.24 3.24
CA THR A 115 -3.22 -2.29 2.23
C THR A 115 -2.49 -1.79 0.98
N LEU A 116 -2.02 -0.53 0.99
CA LEU A 116 -1.28 0.06 -0.13
C LEU A 116 -0.03 -0.78 -0.46
N GLY A 117 0.12 -1.15 -1.74
CA GLY A 117 1.26 -1.95 -2.21
C GLY A 117 1.15 -3.44 -1.92
N PHE A 118 0.09 -3.91 -1.25
CA PHE A 118 -0.21 -5.33 -1.08
C PHE A 118 -1.23 -5.81 -2.10
N THR A 119 -1.15 -7.10 -2.48
CA THR A 119 -2.05 -7.69 -3.47
C THR A 119 -2.88 -8.85 -2.94
N LYS A 120 -2.47 -9.49 -1.84
CA LYS A 120 -3.15 -10.66 -1.29
C LYS A 120 -2.95 -10.81 0.22
N LEU A 121 -3.95 -11.40 0.88
CA LEU A 121 -3.82 -12.05 2.17
C LEU A 121 -3.30 -13.47 1.96
N ARG A 122 -2.36 -13.93 2.79
CA ARG A 122 -1.81 -15.29 2.74
C ARG A 122 -1.70 -15.88 4.14
N PHE A 123 -2.15 -17.11 4.32
CA PHE A 123 -2.01 -17.88 5.56
C PHE A 123 -2.11 -19.38 5.28
N PHE A 124 -1.74 -20.19 6.27
CA PHE A 124 -1.96 -21.64 6.24
C PHE A 124 -3.08 -22.01 7.20
N ALA A 125 -3.95 -22.93 6.81
CA ALA A 125 -5.01 -23.46 7.66
C ALA A 125 -4.96 -25.00 7.70
N HIS A 126 -5.15 -25.57 8.89
CA HIS A 126 -5.15 -27.02 9.09
C HIS A 126 -6.58 -27.54 9.21
N GLY A 127 -6.95 -28.59 8.47
CA GLY A 127 -8.30 -29.16 8.51
C GLY A 127 -8.67 -29.96 9.76
N GLY A 128 -7.88 -29.86 10.84
CA GLY A 128 -8.05 -30.72 12.02
C GLY A 128 -8.02 -32.22 11.69
N SER A 129 -8.59 -33.07 12.54
CA SER A 129 -8.62 -34.52 12.33
C SER A 129 -9.60 -34.96 11.24
N SER A 130 -10.69 -34.22 11.03
CA SER A 130 -11.79 -34.63 10.14
C SER A 130 -11.79 -33.95 8.77
N GLY A 131 -11.15 -32.78 8.63
CA GLY A 131 -11.28 -31.94 7.44
C GLY A 131 -12.71 -31.43 7.23
N GLY A 132 -12.99 -30.94 6.02
CA GLY A 132 -14.32 -30.56 5.57
C GLY A 132 -14.80 -29.19 6.02
N GLN A 133 -14.04 -28.48 6.86
CA GLN A 133 -14.44 -27.15 7.31
C GLN A 133 -14.48 -26.20 6.12
N GLN A 134 -15.60 -25.47 6.00
CA GLN A 134 -15.80 -24.40 5.04
C GLN A 134 -16.04 -23.11 5.83
N PHE A 135 -15.39 -22.04 5.41
CA PHE A 135 -15.54 -20.72 6.01
C PHE A 135 -15.35 -19.66 4.94
N SER A 136 -15.81 -18.46 5.25
CA SER A 136 -15.62 -17.29 4.41
C SER A 136 -14.66 -16.34 5.09
N ILE A 137 -13.92 -15.57 4.31
CA ILE A 137 -13.08 -14.48 4.79
C ILE A 137 -13.64 -13.16 4.27
N HIS A 138 -13.63 -12.16 5.14
CA HIS A 138 -13.98 -10.78 4.87
C HIS A 138 -12.87 -9.86 5.35
N ALA A 139 -12.80 -8.68 4.75
CA ALA A 139 -12.10 -7.54 5.33
C ALA A 139 -13.12 -6.53 5.83
N GLU A 140 -12.86 -5.91 6.96
CA GLU A 140 -13.55 -4.69 7.39
C GLU A 140 -12.67 -3.50 7.01
N ARG A 141 -13.24 -2.49 6.34
CA ARG A 141 -12.51 -1.28 5.95
C ARG A 141 -12.84 -0.14 6.89
N VAL A 142 -11.93 0.82 6.97
CA VAL A 142 -12.22 2.10 7.63
C VAL A 142 -13.45 2.71 6.95
N GLY A 143 -14.50 2.96 7.73
CA GLY A 143 -15.78 3.51 7.27
C GLY A 143 -16.89 2.48 7.04
N ASP A 144 -16.60 1.17 7.10
CA ASP A 144 -17.66 0.15 7.02
C ASP A 144 -18.54 0.11 8.30
N ASN A 145 -18.15 0.79 9.39
CA ASN A 145 -18.90 0.93 10.65
C ASN A 145 -19.40 -0.41 11.23
N GLY A 146 -18.55 -1.43 11.21
CA GLY A 146 -18.89 -2.80 11.66
C GLY A 146 -19.54 -3.66 10.58
N GLY A 147 -19.65 -3.15 9.34
CA GLY A 147 -19.96 -3.94 8.16
C GLY A 147 -18.75 -4.71 7.64
N HIS A 148 -19.02 -5.80 6.92
CA HIS A 148 -18.01 -6.62 6.27
C HIS A 148 -18.00 -6.36 4.76
N GLY A 149 -16.81 -6.39 4.15
CA GLY A 149 -16.65 -6.41 2.70
C GLY A 149 -17.19 -7.70 2.06
N PRO A 150 -16.93 -7.93 0.76
CA PRO A 150 -17.37 -9.14 0.07
C PRO A 150 -16.86 -10.42 0.75
N ALA A 151 -17.73 -11.43 0.83
CA ALA A 151 -17.39 -12.74 1.35
C ALA A 151 -16.58 -13.54 0.33
N VAL A 152 -15.39 -14.00 0.73
CA VAL A 152 -14.58 -14.92 -0.09
C VAL A 152 -14.65 -16.32 0.54
N GLN A 153 -15.30 -17.27 -0.15
CA GLN A 153 -15.38 -18.66 0.29
C GLN A 153 -14.03 -19.35 0.16
N VAL A 154 -13.62 -20.06 1.22
CA VAL A 154 -12.46 -20.95 1.21
C VAL A 154 -12.93 -22.37 0.95
N ALA A 155 -12.22 -23.08 0.07
CA ALA A 155 -12.51 -24.49 -0.21
C ALA A 155 -12.36 -25.34 1.06
N ALA A 156 -13.09 -26.46 1.10
CA ALA A 156 -13.05 -27.37 2.25
C ALA A 156 -11.61 -27.82 2.56
N LEU A 157 -11.21 -27.70 3.82
CA LEU A 157 -9.86 -28.10 4.23
C LEU A 157 -9.71 -29.62 4.26
N ALA A 158 -8.55 -30.12 3.83
CA ALA A 158 -8.23 -31.54 3.93
C ALA A 158 -7.92 -31.93 5.37
N ALA A 159 -8.37 -33.12 5.78
CA ALA A 159 -8.06 -33.68 7.09
C ALA A 159 -6.54 -33.84 7.28
N ASN A 160 -6.06 -33.56 8.49
CA ASN A 160 -4.67 -33.72 8.92
C ASN A 160 -3.64 -33.07 7.99
N THR A 161 -4.03 -31.97 7.34
CA THR A 161 -3.23 -31.31 6.30
C THR A 161 -3.26 -29.81 6.50
N TRP A 162 -2.09 -29.17 6.37
CA TRP A 162 -1.95 -27.72 6.22
C TRP A 162 -2.13 -27.34 4.76
N THR A 163 -3.04 -26.41 4.50
CA THR A 163 -3.30 -25.86 3.16
C THR A 163 -2.92 -24.38 3.14
N GLU A 164 -2.12 -23.97 2.16
CA GLU A 164 -1.88 -22.55 1.91
C GLU A 164 -3.10 -21.91 1.25
N ILE A 165 -3.55 -20.80 1.81
CA ILE A 165 -4.65 -19.99 1.30
C ILE A 165 -4.10 -18.64 0.89
N GLN A 166 -4.41 -18.22 -0.33
CA GLN A 166 -4.03 -16.92 -0.88
C GLN A 166 -5.27 -16.24 -1.45
N ILE A 167 -5.66 -15.11 -0.87
CA ILE A 167 -6.87 -14.36 -1.25
C ILE A 167 -6.45 -13.01 -1.81
N PRO A 168 -6.71 -12.71 -3.10
CA PRO A 168 -6.49 -11.38 -3.65
C PRO A 168 -7.25 -10.32 -2.84
N LEU A 169 -6.60 -9.22 -2.48
CA LEU A 169 -7.24 -8.14 -1.73
C LEU A 169 -8.39 -7.49 -2.50
N ALA A 170 -8.35 -7.52 -3.83
CA ALA A 170 -9.44 -7.10 -4.69
C ALA A 170 -10.74 -7.89 -4.42
N ASN A 171 -10.63 -9.19 -4.15
CA ASN A 171 -11.79 -10.05 -3.87
C ASN A 171 -12.42 -9.71 -2.51
N LEU A 172 -11.63 -9.15 -1.58
CA LEU A 172 -12.08 -8.67 -0.27
C LEU A 172 -12.53 -7.21 -0.30
N GLY A 173 -12.50 -6.54 -1.46
CA GLY A 173 -12.76 -5.10 -1.55
C GLY A 173 -11.70 -4.23 -0.84
N ALA A 174 -10.54 -4.80 -0.52
CA ALA A 174 -9.50 -4.23 0.33
C ALA A 174 -8.25 -3.80 -0.47
N THR A 175 -8.41 -3.31 -1.70
CA THR A 175 -7.27 -2.83 -2.52
C THR A 175 -6.97 -1.38 -2.18
N ASN A 176 -5.71 -1.08 -1.84
CA ASN A 176 -5.20 0.29 -1.62
C ASN A 176 -6.09 1.14 -0.68
N THR A 177 -6.56 0.51 0.40
CA THR A 177 -7.41 1.11 1.45
C THR A 177 -6.85 0.79 2.84
N ASP A 178 -7.43 1.37 3.88
CA ASP A 178 -7.15 0.96 5.26
C ASP A 178 -8.21 -0.03 5.74
N ILE A 179 -7.75 -1.14 6.36
CA ILE A 179 -8.61 -2.15 6.96
C ILE A 179 -8.59 -2.09 8.48
N THR A 180 -9.74 -2.29 9.10
CA THR A 180 -9.88 -2.42 10.56
C THR A 180 -9.97 -3.87 11.01
N GLY A 181 -10.18 -4.81 10.09
CA GLY A 181 -10.40 -6.20 10.48
C GLY A 181 -10.26 -7.22 9.38
N LEU A 182 -9.99 -8.45 9.81
CA LEU A 182 -10.12 -9.68 9.03
C LEU A 182 -11.01 -10.65 9.83
N VAL A 183 -12.10 -11.11 9.19
CA VAL A 183 -13.18 -11.90 9.81
C VAL A 183 -13.53 -13.12 8.98
#